data_AF-A0A2G0WN84-F1
#
_entry.id   AF-A0A2G0WN84-F1
#
_cell.length_a   1.000
_cell.length_b   1.000
_cell.length_c   1.000
_cell.angle_alpha   90.00
_cell.angle_beta   90.00
_cell.angle_gamma   90.00
#
_symmetry.space_group_name_H-M   'P 1'
#
loop_
_entity.id
_entity.type
_entity.pdbx_description
1 polymer ?
#
loop_
_entity_poly.entity_id
_entity_poly.type
_entity_poly.pdbx_seq_one_letter_code
_entity_poly.pdbx_strand_id
1 'polypeptide(L)'
;MDVYKVRIEDTESKIIDKEGFEAETFRRDPWYQPGSAGKLAQFAVCPACDNPVQLVGLYELPPNVKNPFGKHATKSIRGIAPFDSEARNDCPYFQPRQHKKTERKTRFDGVPRKILKLLIEQFDRVVYILEKETQLVLSENALRGMLQRYKGERGYLYTGATLRNVPWIFAYMSDATRLFGQKVIGNAELVKAIAAEVPGAEISSTGRLESKKVPGSKAAYFDLKMSFIRHRIVKDSEASGLVESMEFVVSQPRGGELEHIHKEVIKFDSAWFESLIRMPVDHPYRRMDRVKMAREELGDLLELTQA
;
A
#
# COMPACT_ATOMS: atom_id res chain seq x y z
N MET A 1 10.44 -15.05 4.20
CA MET A 1 10.30 -14.06 3.11
C MET A 1 10.78 -14.71 1.84
N ASP A 2 10.08 -14.49 0.73
CA ASP A 2 10.29 -15.11 -0.58
C ASP A 2 10.79 -14.12 -1.65
N VAL A 3 10.87 -12.83 -1.30
CA VAL A 3 11.36 -11.77 -2.17
C VAL A 3 12.46 -10.95 -1.50
N TYR A 4 13.33 -10.30 -2.27
CA TYR A 4 14.38 -9.41 -1.78
C TYR A 4 14.51 -8.18 -2.69
N LYS A 5 15.26 -7.18 -2.23
CA LYS A 5 15.86 -6.16 -3.12
C LYS A 5 17.36 -6.05 -2.83
N VAL A 6 18.14 -5.58 -3.79
CA VAL A 6 19.62 -5.60 -3.71
C VAL A 6 20.13 -4.47 -2.82
N ARG A 7 19.46 -3.30 -2.88
CA ARG A 7 19.81 -2.08 -2.13
C ARG A 7 18.58 -1.46 -1.49
N ILE A 8 18.81 -0.57 -0.53
CA ILE A 8 17.75 0.17 0.15
C ILE A 8 17.00 1.11 -0.80
N GLU A 9 17.70 1.65 -1.79
CA GLU A 9 17.18 2.61 -2.77
C GLU A 9 16.31 1.94 -3.83
N ASP A 10 16.44 0.61 -4.00
CA ASP A 10 15.69 -0.13 -4.99
C ASP A 10 14.20 -0.15 -4.60
N THR A 11 13.35 0.02 -5.62
CA THR A 11 11.89 -0.09 -5.50
C THR A 11 11.38 -1.44 -6.00
N GLU A 12 12.16 -2.14 -6.82
CA GLU A 12 11.82 -3.49 -7.29
C GLU A 12 12.15 -4.54 -6.24
N SER A 13 11.19 -5.42 -5.98
CA SER A 13 11.45 -6.70 -5.34
C SER A 13 11.60 -7.83 -6.36
N LYS A 14 12.45 -8.81 -6.05
CA LYS A 14 12.76 -9.98 -6.86
C LYS A 14 12.53 -11.23 -6.05
N ILE A 15 12.06 -12.30 -6.69
CA ILE A 15 11.92 -13.61 -6.06
C ILE A 15 13.32 -14.07 -5.62
N ILE A 16 13.41 -14.71 -4.46
CA ILE A 16 14.67 -15.27 -3.98
C ILE A 16 14.96 -16.56 -4.76
N ASP A 17 15.80 -16.44 -5.77
CA ASP A 17 16.39 -17.55 -6.51
C ASP A 17 17.88 -17.33 -6.76
N LYS A 18 18.60 -18.41 -7.04
CA LYS A 18 20.06 -18.41 -7.12
C LYS A 18 20.53 -17.67 -8.36
N GLU A 19 20.00 -18.01 -9.51
CA GLU A 19 20.42 -17.49 -10.82
C GLU A 19 20.21 -15.96 -10.89
N GLY A 20 19.06 -15.48 -10.44
CA GLY A 20 18.75 -14.06 -10.34
C GLY A 20 19.73 -13.32 -9.41
N PHE A 21 19.92 -13.82 -8.20
CA PHE A 21 20.81 -13.17 -7.24
C PHE A 21 22.28 -13.16 -7.71
N GLU A 22 22.76 -14.23 -8.35
CA GLU A 22 24.10 -14.27 -8.95
C GLU A 22 24.25 -13.26 -10.09
N ALA A 23 23.25 -13.14 -10.97
CA ALA A 23 23.28 -12.22 -12.11
C ALA A 23 23.36 -10.74 -11.67
N GLU A 24 22.73 -10.38 -10.55
CA GLU A 24 22.72 -9.01 -10.07
C GLU A 24 23.95 -8.62 -9.26
N THR A 25 24.43 -9.55 -8.44
CA THR A 25 25.49 -9.28 -7.47
C THR A 25 26.87 -9.67 -7.99
N PHE A 26 26.93 -10.46 -9.07
CA PHE A 26 28.14 -11.09 -9.61
C PHE A 26 28.94 -11.82 -8.53
N ARG A 27 28.27 -12.30 -7.48
CA ARG A 27 28.88 -12.96 -6.32
C ARG A 27 29.92 -12.11 -5.58
N ARG A 28 29.75 -10.78 -5.57
CA ARG A 28 30.70 -9.82 -4.98
C ARG A 28 30.29 -9.33 -3.59
N ASP A 29 31.26 -8.74 -2.88
CA ASP A 29 31.00 -7.84 -1.75
C ASP A 29 30.13 -6.65 -2.22
N PRO A 30 29.19 -6.16 -1.39
CA PRO A 30 28.89 -6.57 -0.02
C PRO A 30 27.87 -7.71 0.09
N TRP A 31 27.34 -8.23 -1.00
CA TRP A 31 26.26 -9.24 -0.95
C TRP A 31 26.74 -10.62 -0.52
N TYR A 32 28.01 -10.94 -0.78
CA TYR A 32 28.66 -12.17 -0.35
C TYR A 32 29.71 -11.83 0.70
N GLN A 33 29.46 -12.20 1.96
CA GLN A 33 30.35 -11.92 3.08
C GLN A 33 30.76 -13.21 3.81
N PRO A 34 31.89 -13.24 4.54
CA PRO A 34 32.24 -14.38 5.39
C PRO A 34 31.11 -14.73 6.37
N GLY A 35 30.65 -15.97 6.31
CA GLY A 35 29.64 -16.55 7.19
C GLY A 35 30.25 -17.50 8.22
N SER A 36 29.43 -18.41 8.77
CA SER A 36 29.89 -19.46 9.68
C SER A 36 30.57 -20.61 8.93
N ALA A 37 31.45 -21.33 9.62
CA ALA A 37 32.09 -22.54 9.12
C ALA A 37 32.81 -22.39 7.76
N GLY A 38 33.39 -21.21 7.50
CA GLY A 38 34.13 -20.93 6.27
C GLY A 38 33.28 -20.78 5.00
N LYS A 39 31.94 -20.84 5.11
CA LYS A 39 31.01 -20.60 3.98
C LYS A 39 30.72 -19.10 3.84
N LEU A 40 30.45 -18.66 2.62
CA LEU A 40 29.93 -17.30 2.38
C LEU A 40 28.45 -17.23 2.76
N ALA A 41 28.07 -16.16 3.46
CA ALA A 41 26.69 -15.77 3.68
C ALA A 41 26.25 -14.78 2.59
N GLN A 42 25.01 -14.93 2.13
CA GLN A 42 24.39 -14.07 1.13
C GLN A 42 23.46 -13.08 1.83
N PHE A 43 23.65 -11.79 1.58
CA PHE A 43 22.86 -10.72 2.19
C PHE A 43 22.19 -9.85 1.15
N ALA A 44 20.98 -9.43 1.46
CA ALA A 44 20.16 -8.53 0.67
C ALA A 44 19.34 -7.63 1.60
N VAL A 45 18.38 -6.88 1.05
CA VAL A 45 17.51 -5.97 1.79
C VAL A 45 16.06 -6.44 1.71
N CYS A 46 15.33 -6.34 2.83
CA CYS A 46 13.89 -6.58 2.86
C CYS A 46 13.15 -5.46 2.12
N PRO A 47 12.30 -5.76 1.11
CA PRO A 47 11.60 -4.72 0.35
C PRO A 47 10.49 -4.03 1.17
N ALA A 48 10.03 -4.62 2.27
CA ALA A 48 8.97 -4.04 3.10
C ALA A 48 9.49 -3.03 4.16
N CYS A 49 10.63 -3.33 4.79
CA CYS A 49 11.10 -2.60 5.97
C CYS A 49 12.56 -2.13 5.91
N ASP A 50 13.24 -2.27 4.76
CA ASP A 50 14.63 -1.87 4.52
C ASP A 50 15.70 -2.50 5.43
N ASN A 51 15.33 -3.45 6.30
CA ASN A 51 16.29 -4.15 7.13
C ASN A 51 17.12 -5.15 6.30
N PRO A 52 18.37 -5.42 6.72
CA PRO A 52 19.18 -6.46 6.10
C PRO A 52 18.56 -7.84 6.32
N VAL A 53 18.65 -8.69 5.29
CA VAL A 53 18.22 -10.08 5.33
C VAL A 53 19.35 -10.99 4.86
N GLN A 54 19.48 -12.16 5.47
CA GLN A 54 20.29 -13.25 4.96
C GLN A 54 19.43 -14.12 4.05
N LEU A 55 19.91 -14.41 2.85
CA LEU A 55 19.29 -15.37 1.94
C LEU A 55 19.76 -16.79 2.34
N VAL A 56 18.87 -17.56 2.94
CA VAL A 56 19.13 -18.90 3.43
C VAL A 56 18.68 -19.91 2.37
N GLY A 57 19.50 -20.94 2.13
CA GLY A 57 19.13 -22.01 1.21
C GLY A 57 19.39 -21.73 -0.26
N LEU A 58 20.08 -20.63 -0.60
CA LEU A 58 20.30 -20.23 -2.00
C LEU A 58 21.11 -21.25 -2.81
N TYR A 59 22.13 -21.86 -2.18
CA TYR A 59 22.97 -22.88 -2.80
C TYR A 59 22.71 -24.30 -2.26
N GLU A 60 22.37 -24.39 -0.98
CA GLU A 60 22.18 -25.65 -0.26
C GLU A 60 21.00 -25.46 0.69
N LEU A 61 19.86 -26.09 0.37
CA LEU A 61 18.65 -26.01 1.18
C LEU A 61 18.85 -26.72 2.52
N PRO A 62 18.46 -26.11 3.65
CA PRO A 62 18.40 -26.81 4.93
C PRO A 62 17.38 -27.97 4.87
N PRO A 63 17.52 -28.99 5.76
CA PRO A 63 16.52 -30.06 5.87
C PRO A 63 15.10 -29.51 6.06
N ASN A 64 14.12 -30.13 5.40
CA ASN A 64 12.70 -29.75 5.45
C ASN A 64 12.37 -28.34 4.92
N VAL A 65 13.29 -27.68 4.23
CA VAL A 65 13.04 -26.41 3.54
C VAL A 65 12.83 -26.69 2.05
N LYS A 66 11.69 -26.24 1.51
CA LYS A 66 11.33 -26.49 0.10
C LYS A 66 11.93 -25.47 -0.88
N ASN A 67 12.12 -24.22 -0.44
CA ASN A 67 12.60 -23.11 -1.25
C ASN A 67 13.55 -22.21 -0.46
N PRO A 68 14.50 -21.51 -1.11
CA PRO A 68 15.30 -20.47 -0.48
C PRO A 68 14.42 -19.39 0.14
N PHE A 69 14.88 -18.77 1.23
CA PHE A 69 14.11 -17.73 1.90
C PHE A 69 14.99 -16.66 2.54
N GLY A 70 14.44 -15.46 2.67
CA GLY A 70 15.04 -14.33 3.35
C GLY A 70 14.73 -14.40 4.85
N LYS A 71 15.79 -14.35 5.66
CA LYS A 71 15.73 -14.24 7.12
C LYS A 71 16.26 -12.87 7.55
N HIS A 72 15.45 -12.08 8.26
CA HIS A 72 15.91 -10.81 8.80
C HIS A 72 17.15 -10.99 9.69
N ALA A 73 18.18 -10.21 9.43
CA ALA A 73 19.37 -10.18 10.28
C ALA A 73 19.03 -9.52 11.64
N THR A 74 19.84 -9.82 12.64
CA THR A 74 19.68 -9.28 14.01
C THR A 74 20.56 -8.07 14.29
N LYS A 75 21.32 -7.61 13.28
CA LYS A 75 22.26 -6.51 13.35
C LYS A 75 22.46 -5.89 11.98
N SER A 76 23.03 -4.69 11.93
CA SER A 76 23.43 -4.03 10.69
C SER A 76 24.42 -4.91 9.93
N ILE A 77 24.27 -4.97 8.61
CA ILE A 77 25.19 -5.69 7.73
C ILE A 77 25.91 -4.64 6.88
N ARG A 78 27.24 -4.59 7.02
CA ARG A 78 28.08 -3.59 6.36
C ARG A 78 27.86 -3.64 4.84
N GLY A 79 27.63 -2.48 4.24
CA GLY A 79 27.41 -2.35 2.79
C GLY A 79 26.03 -2.82 2.30
N ILE A 80 25.18 -3.38 3.18
CA ILE A 80 23.84 -3.85 2.82
C ILE A 80 22.77 -2.93 3.38
N ALA A 81 22.63 -2.88 4.71
CA ALA A 81 21.63 -2.05 5.36
C ALA A 81 21.88 -1.90 6.88
N PRO A 82 21.50 -0.76 7.48
CA PRO A 82 21.43 -0.63 8.92
C PRO A 82 20.28 -1.48 9.47
N PHE A 83 20.44 -1.96 10.70
CA PHE A 83 19.37 -2.63 11.42
C PHE A 83 18.47 -1.63 12.12
N ASP A 84 17.17 -1.84 11.96
CA ASP A 84 16.10 -1.06 12.59
C ASP A 84 15.11 -2.03 13.25
N SER A 85 15.16 -2.08 14.58
CA SER A 85 14.38 -3.04 15.38
C SER A 85 12.88 -2.80 15.26
N GLU A 86 12.44 -1.55 15.25
CA GLU A 86 11.03 -1.17 15.15
C GLU A 86 10.49 -1.54 13.77
N ALA A 87 11.18 -1.12 12.70
CA ALA A 87 10.78 -1.45 11.33
C ALA A 87 10.77 -2.96 11.09
N ARG A 88 11.69 -3.72 11.69
CA ARG A 88 11.70 -5.18 11.63
C ARG A 88 10.53 -5.80 12.40
N ASN A 89 10.25 -5.35 13.62
CA ASN A 89 9.19 -5.93 14.46
C ASN A 89 7.77 -5.65 13.88
N ASP A 90 7.61 -4.56 13.14
CA ASP A 90 6.40 -4.26 12.37
C ASP A 90 6.37 -4.91 10.98
N CYS A 91 7.46 -5.53 10.53
CA CYS A 91 7.54 -6.09 9.19
C CYS A 91 6.71 -7.38 9.08
N PRO A 92 5.77 -7.46 8.10
CA PRO A 92 4.93 -8.64 7.97
C PRO A 92 5.71 -9.90 7.52
N TYR A 93 6.88 -9.72 6.91
CA TYR A 93 7.80 -10.81 6.58
C TYR A 93 8.62 -11.34 7.76
N PHE A 94 8.70 -10.58 8.86
CA PHE A 94 9.36 -11.01 10.08
C PHE A 94 8.34 -11.57 11.07
N GLN A 95 7.28 -10.81 11.34
CA GLN A 95 6.24 -11.17 12.29
C GLN A 95 4.86 -10.85 11.68
N PRO A 96 4.29 -11.77 10.89
CA PRO A 96 2.95 -11.57 10.33
C PRO A 96 1.94 -11.50 11.47
N ARG A 97 1.28 -10.35 11.62
CA ARG A 97 0.27 -10.09 12.64
C ARG A 97 -0.80 -9.15 12.11
N GLN A 98 -1.94 -9.12 12.79
CA GLN A 98 -2.93 -8.08 12.55
C GLN A 98 -2.54 -6.81 13.32
N HIS A 99 -2.54 -5.68 12.63
CA HIS A 99 -2.22 -4.38 13.19
C HIS A 99 -3.52 -3.61 13.46
N LYS A 100 -3.71 -3.10 14.68
CA LYS A 100 -4.88 -2.27 14.98
C LYS A 100 -4.74 -0.93 14.25
N LYS A 101 -5.84 -0.41 13.68
CA LYS A 101 -5.85 0.87 12.93
C LYS A 101 -5.22 2.04 13.71
N THR A 102 -5.29 2.03 15.04
CA THR A 102 -4.76 3.07 15.93
C THR A 102 -3.29 2.92 16.28
N GLU A 103 -2.64 1.81 15.96
CA GLU A 103 -1.22 1.62 16.23
C GLU A 103 -0.36 2.53 15.35
N ARG A 104 0.65 3.17 15.96
CA ARG A 104 1.61 4.03 15.29
C ARG A 104 3.03 3.61 15.64
N LYS A 105 3.91 3.69 14.64
CA LYS A 105 5.36 3.72 14.80
C LYS A 105 5.73 4.94 15.64
N THR A 106 6.70 4.76 16.50
CA THR A 106 7.18 5.75 17.46
C THR A 106 8.05 6.79 16.79
N ARG A 107 8.80 6.43 15.75
CA ARG A 107 9.70 7.33 15.03
C ARG A 107 9.23 7.60 13.61
N PHE A 108 9.61 8.78 13.10
CA PHE A 108 9.32 9.23 11.74
C PHE A 108 10.53 9.13 10.79
N ASP A 109 11.71 8.74 11.27
CA ASP A 109 12.87 8.47 10.41
C ASP A 109 12.72 7.16 9.62
N GLY A 110 13.65 6.88 8.70
CA GLY A 110 13.68 5.61 7.97
C GLY A 110 12.42 5.34 7.12
N VAL A 111 11.78 4.19 7.35
CA VAL A 111 10.67 3.67 6.53
C VAL A 111 9.45 4.61 6.51
N PRO A 112 8.93 5.13 7.65
CA PRO A 112 7.86 6.13 7.66
C PRO A 112 8.10 7.35 6.76
N ARG A 113 9.29 7.96 6.82
CA ARG A 113 9.64 9.10 5.96
C ARG A 113 9.64 8.73 4.49
N LYS A 114 10.13 7.52 4.16
CA LYS A 114 10.13 7.00 2.79
C LYS A 114 8.72 6.70 2.29
N ILE A 115 7.84 6.14 3.13
CA ILE A 115 6.42 5.94 2.80
C ILE A 115 5.77 7.27 2.45
N LEU A 116 5.99 8.30 3.27
CA LEU A 116 5.44 9.63 3.02
C LEU A 116 5.99 10.24 1.72
N LYS A 117 7.31 10.18 1.52
CA LYS A 117 7.95 10.67 0.29
C LYS A 117 7.42 9.94 -0.95
N LEU A 118 7.32 8.61 -0.88
CA LEU A 118 6.82 7.77 -1.97
C LEU A 118 5.36 8.09 -2.28
N LEU A 119 4.50 8.25 -1.27
CA LEU A 119 3.11 8.66 -1.45
C LEU A 119 3.02 10.00 -2.18
N ILE A 120 3.79 11.01 -1.78
CA ILE A 120 3.78 12.33 -2.41
C ILE A 120 4.24 12.25 -3.87
N GLU A 121 5.41 11.64 -4.12
CA GLU A 121 6.05 11.62 -5.43
C GLU A 121 5.32 10.75 -6.46
N GLN A 122 4.52 9.80 -5.98
CA GLN A 122 3.79 8.82 -6.80
C GLN A 122 2.28 8.92 -6.61
N PHE A 123 1.76 10.05 -6.08
CA PHE A 123 0.35 10.16 -5.72
C PHE A 123 -0.59 9.93 -6.91
N ASP A 124 -0.19 10.34 -8.11
CA ASP A 124 -0.95 10.06 -9.32
C ASP A 124 -1.13 8.56 -9.61
N ARG A 125 -0.07 7.78 -9.37
CA ARG A 125 -0.07 6.32 -9.54
C ARG A 125 -0.81 5.62 -8.41
N VAL A 126 -0.71 6.14 -7.17
CA VAL A 126 -1.53 5.70 -6.04
C VAL A 126 -3.01 5.86 -6.37
N VAL A 127 -3.41 7.03 -6.86
CA VAL A 127 -4.81 7.27 -7.26
C VAL A 127 -5.19 6.36 -8.43
N TYR A 128 -4.32 6.16 -9.42
CA TYR A 128 -4.59 5.26 -10.54
C TYR A 128 -4.90 3.82 -10.09
N ILE A 129 -4.13 3.28 -9.14
CA ILE A 129 -4.39 1.94 -8.56
C ILE A 129 -5.78 1.92 -7.92
N LEU A 130 -6.08 2.88 -7.05
CA LEU A 130 -7.37 2.93 -6.35
C LEU A 130 -8.54 3.11 -7.32
N GLU A 131 -8.40 3.92 -8.37
CA GLU A 131 -9.42 4.12 -9.41
C GLU A 131 -9.68 2.82 -10.19
N LYS A 132 -8.65 1.99 -10.40
CA LYS A 132 -8.79 0.70 -11.09
C LYS A 132 -9.39 -0.40 -10.23
N GLU A 133 -9.02 -0.44 -8.96
CA GLU A 133 -9.55 -1.44 -8.02
C GLU A 133 -10.99 -1.15 -7.63
N THR A 134 -11.33 0.12 -7.37
CA THR A 134 -12.68 0.51 -6.95
C THR A 134 -13.59 0.88 -8.11
N GLN A 135 -13.00 1.15 -9.29
CA GLN A 135 -13.73 1.67 -10.45
C GLN A 135 -14.47 3.00 -10.15
N LEU A 136 -13.95 3.76 -9.18
CA LEU A 136 -14.41 5.10 -8.82
C LEU A 136 -13.36 6.14 -9.23
N VAL A 137 -13.78 7.18 -9.94
CA VAL A 137 -12.95 8.35 -10.24
C VAL A 137 -13.32 9.49 -9.32
N LEU A 138 -12.34 9.92 -8.53
CA LEU A 138 -12.51 10.92 -7.49
C LEU A 138 -12.14 12.32 -7.99
N SER A 139 -12.90 13.31 -7.55
CA SER A 139 -12.61 14.72 -7.78
C SER A 139 -11.38 15.17 -6.99
N GLU A 140 -10.75 16.25 -7.42
CA GLU A 140 -9.65 16.87 -6.70
C GLU A 140 -10.02 17.16 -5.23
N ASN A 141 -11.21 17.71 -4.97
CA ASN A 141 -11.65 17.98 -3.59
C ASN A 141 -11.75 16.70 -2.74
N ALA A 142 -12.19 15.59 -3.33
CA ALA A 142 -12.26 14.31 -2.62
C ALA A 142 -10.86 13.79 -2.29
N LEU A 143 -9.93 13.84 -3.26
CA LEU A 143 -8.53 13.43 -3.09
C LEU A 143 -7.80 14.30 -2.05
N ARG A 144 -7.99 15.62 -2.10
CA ARG A 144 -7.44 16.55 -1.11
C ARG A 144 -7.95 16.25 0.29
N GLY A 145 -9.25 15.98 0.42
CA GLY A 145 -9.83 15.54 1.69
C GLY A 145 -9.26 14.23 2.21
N MET A 146 -8.96 13.27 1.33
CA MET A 146 -8.30 12.01 1.72
C MET A 146 -6.88 12.27 2.23
N LEU A 147 -6.09 13.09 1.53
CA LEU A 147 -4.73 13.50 1.97
C LEU A 147 -4.75 14.17 3.35
N GLN A 148 -5.70 15.07 3.60
CA GLN A 148 -5.85 15.76 4.88
C GLN A 148 -6.19 14.81 6.02
N ARG A 149 -7.09 13.85 5.80
CA ARG A 149 -7.43 12.83 6.81
C ARG A 149 -6.25 11.89 7.04
N TYR A 150 -5.57 11.44 5.98
CA TYR A 150 -4.34 10.66 6.09
C TYR A 150 -3.26 11.37 6.92
N LYS A 151 -3.09 12.68 6.71
CA LYS A 151 -2.20 13.54 7.52
C LYS A 151 -2.62 13.59 8.98
N GLY A 152 -3.89 13.91 9.25
CA GLY A 152 -4.45 14.00 10.60
C GLY A 152 -4.34 12.68 11.37
N GLU A 153 -4.59 11.57 10.69
CA GLU A 153 -4.44 10.22 11.23
C GLU A 153 -2.98 9.78 11.37
N ARG A 154 -2.01 10.55 10.88
CA ARG A 154 -0.59 10.16 10.82
C ARG A 154 -0.43 8.81 10.12
N GLY A 155 -1.12 8.60 9.00
CA GLY A 155 -1.18 7.31 8.30
C GLY A 155 0.18 6.75 7.89
N TYR A 156 1.17 7.62 7.65
CA TYR A 156 2.56 7.28 7.35
C TYR A 156 3.30 6.63 8.53
N LEU A 157 2.74 6.69 9.74
CA LEU A 157 3.23 6.01 10.93
C LEU A 157 2.42 4.76 11.26
N TYR A 158 1.40 4.37 10.50
CA TYR A 158 0.66 3.15 10.80
C TYR A 158 1.58 1.91 10.88
N THR A 159 1.41 1.06 11.90
CA THR A 159 2.32 -0.08 12.11
C THR A 159 2.27 -1.10 10.98
N GLY A 160 1.12 -1.24 10.30
CA GLY A 160 0.98 -2.07 9.10
C GLY A 160 1.44 -1.41 7.79
N ALA A 161 1.93 -0.16 7.82
CA ALA A 161 2.44 0.52 6.64
C ALA A 161 3.85 0.03 6.27
N THR A 162 4.04 -0.32 5.00
CA THR A 162 5.33 -0.73 4.40
C THR A 162 5.56 0.04 3.10
N LEU A 163 6.77 -0.06 2.53
CA LEU A 163 7.04 0.55 1.21
C LEU A 163 6.24 -0.10 0.08
N ARG A 164 5.74 -1.33 0.29
CA ARG A 164 5.10 -2.16 -0.73
C ARG A 164 3.59 -2.01 -0.78
N ASN A 165 2.98 -1.36 0.20
CA ASN A 165 1.52 -1.26 0.34
C ASN A 165 0.98 0.17 0.42
N VAL A 166 1.80 1.15 0.04
CA VAL A 166 1.47 2.59 0.15
C VAL A 166 0.11 2.97 -0.43
N PRO A 167 -0.31 2.51 -1.63
CA PRO A 167 -1.61 2.90 -2.19
C PRO A 167 -2.79 2.51 -1.29
N TRP A 168 -2.78 1.28 -0.81
CA TRP A 168 -3.88 0.74 -0.02
C TRP A 168 -3.86 1.26 1.41
N ILE A 169 -2.68 1.44 2.01
CA ILE A 169 -2.59 2.04 3.34
C ILE A 169 -2.98 3.52 3.30
N PHE A 170 -2.68 4.25 2.23
CA PHE A 170 -3.23 5.57 2.02
C PHE A 170 -4.76 5.55 2.07
N ALA A 171 -5.39 4.65 1.30
CA ALA A 171 -6.85 4.51 1.28
C ALA A 171 -7.44 4.12 2.65
N TYR A 172 -6.85 3.12 3.31
CA TYR A 172 -7.25 2.63 4.64
C TYR A 172 -7.19 3.70 5.74
N MET A 173 -6.18 4.56 5.68
CA MET A 173 -5.93 5.63 6.66
C MET A 173 -6.56 6.98 6.26
N SER A 174 -7.33 7.04 5.16
CA SER A 174 -8.00 8.25 4.67
C SER A 174 -9.47 8.38 5.09
N ASP A 175 -9.97 7.47 5.94
CA ASP A 175 -11.35 7.40 6.43
C ASP A 175 -12.43 7.50 5.33
N ALA A 176 -13.68 7.71 5.74
CA ALA A 176 -14.82 7.71 4.84
C ALA A 176 -14.80 8.91 3.87
N THR A 177 -15.04 8.65 2.59
CA THR A 177 -15.09 9.65 1.52
C THR A 177 -16.47 9.69 0.88
N ARG A 178 -17.08 10.88 0.77
CA ARG A 178 -18.40 11.06 0.14
C ARG A 178 -18.37 10.70 -1.34
N LEU A 179 -19.38 9.96 -1.80
CA LEU A 179 -19.50 9.56 -3.20
C LEU A 179 -20.38 10.50 -4.04
N PHE A 180 -21.14 11.40 -3.42
CA PHE A 180 -21.92 12.38 -4.17
C PHE A 180 -21.01 13.19 -5.12
N GLY A 181 -21.41 13.27 -6.38
CA GLY A 181 -20.69 13.96 -7.45
C GLY A 181 -19.44 13.24 -7.98
N GLN A 182 -19.07 12.07 -7.42
CA GLN A 182 -17.97 11.23 -7.92
C GLN A 182 -18.43 10.37 -9.10
N LYS A 183 -17.50 9.85 -9.89
CA LYS A 183 -17.83 9.02 -11.05
C LYS A 183 -17.66 7.53 -10.72
N VAL A 184 -18.65 6.72 -11.09
CA VAL A 184 -18.59 5.26 -11.09
C VAL A 184 -18.39 4.80 -12.53
N ILE A 185 -17.24 4.22 -12.83
CA ILE A 185 -16.85 3.82 -14.19
C ILE A 185 -16.51 2.34 -14.21
N GLY A 186 -17.48 1.51 -14.59
CA GLY A 186 -17.28 0.08 -14.81
C GLY A 186 -17.61 -0.82 -13.62
N ASN A 187 -17.99 -0.28 -12.45
CA ASN A 187 -18.45 -1.09 -11.31
C ASN A 187 -19.94 -1.41 -11.41
N ALA A 188 -20.28 -2.46 -12.16
CA ALA A 188 -21.68 -2.87 -12.37
C ALA A 188 -22.38 -3.27 -11.06
N GLU A 189 -21.67 -3.92 -10.14
CA GLU A 189 -22.22 -4.37 -8.86
C GLU A 189 -22.53 -3.20 -7.93
N LEU A 190 -21.65 -2.19 -7.87
CA LEU A 190 -21.91 -0.96 -7.12
C LEU A 190 -23.08 -0.17 -7.74
N VAL A 191 -23.14 -0.05 -9.07
CA VAL A 191 -24.26 0.62 -9.75
C VAL A 191 -25.58 -0.08 -9.43
N LYS A 192 -25.61 -1.42 -9.49
CA LYS A 192 -26.79 -2.22 -9.15
C LYS A 192 -27.18 -2.06 -7.68
N ALA A 193 -26.21 -2.08 -6.76
CA ALA A 193 -26.44 -1.87 -5.33
C ALA A 193 -27.02 -0.48 -5.04
N ILE A 194 -26.48 0.58 -5.65
CA ILE A 194 -26.99 1.94 -5.51
C ILE A 194 -28.44 2.02 -6.01
N ALA A 195 -28.73 1.46 -7.18
CA ALA A 195 -30.08 1.48 -7.76
C ALA A 195 -31.11 0.72 -6.91
N ALA A 196 -30.69 -0.37 -6.24
CA ALA A 196 -31.56 -1.19 -5.39
C ALA A 196 -31.78 -0.59 -4.00
N GLU A 197 -30.72 -0.11 -3.35
CA GLU A 197 -30.73 0.25 -1.92
C GLU A 197 -30.81 1.76 -1.65
N VAL A 198 -30.68 2.61 -2.69
CA VAL A 198 -30.60 4.07 -2.54
C VAL A 198 -31.56 4.77 -3.51
N PRO A 199 -32.88 4.78 -3.23
CA PRO A 199 -33.90 5.26 -4.17
C PRO A 199 -33.73 6.72 -4.62
N GLY A 200 -33.08 7.54 -3.79
CA GLY A 200 -32.81 8.96 -4.06
C GLY A 200 -31.57 9.24 -4.91
N ALA A 201 -30.80 8.21 -5.26
CA ALA A 201 -29.57 8.34 -6.03
C ALA A 201 -29.76 7.82 -7.46
N GLU A 202 -29.02 8.40 -8.40
CA GLU A 202 -28.89 7.89 -9.77
C GLU A 202 -27.47 8.07 -10.28
N ILE A 203 -27.10 7.24 -11.26
CA ILE A 203 -25.85 7.40 -12.00
C ILE A 203 -26.18 8.06 -13.33
N SER A 204 -25.66 9.26 -13.56
CA SER A 204 -25.91 10.01 -14.80
C SER A 204 -25.28 9.32 -16.01
N SER A 205 -25.65 9.77 -17.22
CA SER A 205 -25.08 9.25 -18.48
C SER A 205 -23.56 9.42 -18.58
N THR A 206 -22.97 10.32 -17.80
CA THR A 206 -21.52 10.54 -17.71
C THR A 206 -20.84 9.71 -16.59
N GLY A 207 -21.60 8.83 -15.94
CA GLY A 207 -21.17 7.98 -14.84
C GLY A 207 -21.14 8.68 -13.47
N ARG A 208 -21.66 9.91 -13.32
CA ARG A 208 -21.63 10.62 -12.03
C ARG A 208 -22.76 10.19 -11.11
N LEU A 209 -22.46 9.98 -9.84
CA LEU A 209 -23.45 9.75 -8.79
C LEU A 209 -24.11 11.09 -8.39
N GLU A 210 -25.41 11.19 -8.63
CA GLU A 210 -26.21 12.42 -8.45
C GLU A 210 -27.54 12.10 -7.76
N SER A 211 -28.23 13.14 -7.28
CA SER A 211 -29.58 13.01 -6.76
C SER A 211 -30.58 12.82 -7.90
N LYS A 212 -31.44 11.83 -7.75
CA LYS A 212 -32.52 11.56 -8.69
C LYS A 212 -33.45 12.77 -8.80
N LYS A 213 -33.62 13.29 -10.02
CA LYS A 213 -34.51 14.42 -10.29
C LYS A 213 -35.92 13.93 -10.60
N VAL A 214 -36.87 14.23 -9.72
CA VAL A 214 -38.29 14.02 -9.98
C VAL A 214 -38.93 15.39 -10.27
N PRO A 215 -39.57 15.58 -11.44
CA PRO A 215 -40.25 16.84 -11.76
C PRO A 215 -41.21 17.27 -10.65
N GLY A 216 -41.14 18.54 -10.25
CA GLY A 216 -41.98 19.10 -9.18
C GLY A 216 -41.59 18.73 -7.75
N SER A 217 -40.51 17.96 -7.53
CA SER A 217 -40.00 17.61 -6.20
C SER A 217 -38.60 18.17 -5.96
N LYS A 218 -38.26 18.43 -4.69
CA LYS A 218 -36.88 18.71 -4.30
C LYS A 218 -36.01 17.48 -4.57
N ALA A 219 -34.74 17.71 -4.93
CA ALA A 219 -33.77 16.64 -5.12
C ALA A 219 -33.65 15.79 -3.84
N ALA A 220 -33.70 14.47 -4.00
CA ALA A 220 -33.59 13.56 -2.87
C ALA A 220 -32.18 13.63 -2.25
N TYR A 221 -32.14 13.75 -0.93
CA TYR A 221 -30.89 13.70 -0.17
C TYR A 221 -30.48 12.24 0.07
N PHE A 222 -29.19 11.94 -0.07
CA PHE A 222 -28.58 10.70 0.36
C PHE A 222 -27.15 10.97 0.85
N ASP A 223 -26.66 10.16 1.79
CA ASP A 223 -25.29 10.23 2.31
C ASP A 223 -24.56 8.90 2.05
N LEU A 224 -24.08 8.74 0.81
CA LEU A 224 -23.25 7.61 0.43
C LEU A 224 -21.78 7.94 0.64
N LYS A 225 -21.10 7.07 1.38
CA LYS A 225 -19.65 7.16 1.61
C LYS A 225 -18.99 5.84 1.28
N MET A 226 -17.83 5.92 0.66
CA MET A 226 -16.89 4.81 0.60
C MET A 226 -15.94 4.84 1.78
N SER A 227 -15.47 3.67 2.20
CA SER A 227 -14.41 3.51 3.19
C SER A 227 -13.62 2.23 2.93
N PHE A 228 -12.42 2.18 3.49
CA PHE A 228 -11.55 1.01 3.43
C PHE A 228 -11.35 0.51 4.86
N ILE A 229 -11.74 -0.73 5.13
CA ILE A 229 -11.75 -1.29 6.48
C ILE A 229 -11.08 -2.66 6.50
N ARG A 230 -10.83 -3.18 7.71
CA ARG A 230 -10.33 -4.55 7.93
C ARG A 230 -9.10 -4.88 7.09
N HIS A 231 -8.07 -4.04 7.18
CA HIS A 231 -6.73 -4.39 6.71
C HIS A 231 -6.28 -5.71 7.36
N ARG A 232 -5.89 -6.69 6.54
CA ARG A 232 -5.54 -8.04 6.94
C ARG A 232 -4.25 -8.49 6.29
N ILE A 233 -3.36 -9.05 7.11
CA ILE A 233 -2.13 -9.73 6.68
C ILE A 233 -2.24 -11.22 7.04
N VAL A 234 -2.17 -12.10 6.04
CA VAL A 234 -2.26 -13.55 6.22
C VAL A 234 -1.08 -14.20 5.53
N LYS A 235 -0.52 -15.24 6.14
CA LYS A 235 0.46 -16.10 5.48
C LYS A 235 -0.32 -17.23 4.81
N ASP A 236 -0.45 -17.20 3.49
CA ASP A 236 -1.19 -18.22 2.76
C ASP A 236 -0.28 -19.42 2.52
N SER A 237 -0.46 -20.50 3.28
CA SER A 237 0.35 -21.73 3.25
C SER A 237 1.88 -21.54 3.38
N GLU A 238 2.64 -22.63 3.36
CA GLU A 238 4.11 -22.58 3.30
C GLU A 238 4.65 -22.29 1.89
N ALA A 239 3.78 -22.42 0.86
CA ALA A 239 4.13 -22.32 -0.54
C ALA A 239 3.71 -20.99 -1.19
N SER A 240 2.67 -20.33 -0.65
CA SER A 240 2.25 -18.99 -1.09
C SER A 240 2.86 -17.91 -0.18
N GLY A 241 3.18 -16.78 -0.78
CA GLY A 241 3.77 -15.64 -0.08
C GLY A 241 2.83 -15.00 0.95
N LEU A 242 3.25 -13.84 1.46
CA LEU A 242 2.41 -13.00 2.28
C LEU A 242 1.22 -12.49 1.46
N VAL A 243 -0.01 -12.69 1.96
CA VAL A 243 -1.23 -12.14 1.36
C VAL A 243 -1.73 -10.98 2.22
N GLU A 244 -1.84 -9.82 1.61
CA GLU A 244 -2.35 -8.61 2.24
C GLU A 244 -3.63 -8.14 1.54
N SER A 245 -4.58 -7.61 2.31
CA SER A 245 -5.90 -7.25 1.78
C SER A 245 -6.62 -6.22 2.65
N MET A 246 -7.66 -5.60 2.10
CA MET A 246 -8.64 -4.81 2.86
C MET A 246 -10.04 -4.96 2.25
N GLU A 247 -11.07 -4.55 2.97
CA GLU A 247 -12.43 -4.46 2.45
C GLU A 247 -12.71 -3.03 1.98
N PHE A 248 -13.10 -2.88 0.71
CA PHE A 248 -13.72 -1.67 0.17
C PHE A 248 -15.22 -1.73 0.44
N VAL A 249 -15.77 -0.73 1.10
CA VAL A 249 -17.18 -0.71 1.54
C VAL A 249 -17.82 0.60 1.15
N VAL A 250 -19.02 0.53 0.56
CA VAL A 250 -19.91 1.68 0.40
C VAL A 250 -21.08 1.53 1.36
N SER A 251 -21.32 2.58 2.15
CA SER A 251 -22.31 2.58 3.23
C SER A 251 -23.17 3.82 3.23
N GLN A 252 -24.37 3.70 3.80
CA GLN A 252 -25.29 4.80 4.07
C GLN A 252 -25.88 4.70 5.48
N PRO A 253 -26.28 5.84 6.09
CA PRO A 253 -27.08 5.82 7.31
C PRO A 253 -28.54 5.43 7.00
N ARG A 254 -29.10 4.48 7.74
CA ARG A 254 -30.50 4.06 7.67
C ARG A 254 -31.04 3.80 9.08
N GLY A 255 -32.14 4.45 9.44
CA GLY A 255 -32.79 4.22 10.75
C GLY A 255 -31.91 4.53 11.98
N GLY A 256 -30.87 5.36 11.84
CA GLY A 256 -29.89 5.64 12.90
C GLY A 256 -28.68 4.69 12.93
N GLU A 257 -28.65 3.65 12.11
CA GLU A 257 -27.54 2.71 11.96
C GLU A 257 -26.80 2.91 10.64
N LEU A 258 -25.56 2.40 10.56
CA LEU A 258 -24.77 2.41 9.34
C LEU A 258 -24.82 1.04 8.68
N GLU A 259 -25.36 0.98 7.46
CA GLU A 259 -25.46 -0.24 6.67
C GLU A 259 -24.50 -0.17 5.48
N HIS A 260 -23.86 -1.29 5.13
CA HIS A 260 -23.15 -1.40 3.86
C HIS A 260 -24.12 -1.80 2.76
N ILE A 261 -24.05 -1.13 1.61
CA ILE A 261 -24.83 -1.50 0.41
C ILE A 261 -23.97 -2.26 -0.61
N HIS A 262 -22.65 -2.13 -0.50
CA HIS A 262 -21.70 -2.78 -1.39
C HIS A 262 -20.39 -3.03 -0.65
N LYS A 263 -19.77 -4.16 -0.95
CA LYS A 263 -18.52 -4.60 -0.33
C LYS A 263 -17.73 -5.46 -1.30
N GLU A 264 -16.44 -5.17 -1.40
CA GLU A 264 -15.46 -5.95 -2.15
C GLU A 264 -14.20 -6.18 -1.31
N VAL A 265 -13.47 -7.27 -1.58
CA VAL A 265 -12.16 -7.52 -0.97
C VAL A 265 -11.09 -7.15 -1.98
N ILE A 266 -10.27 -6.16 -1.64
CA ILE A 266 -9.11 -5.76 -2.42
C ILE A 266 -7.91 -6.53 -1.90
N LYS A 267 -7.30 -7.36 -2.77
CA LYS A 267 -6.01 -8.00 -2.50
C LYS A 267 -4.90 -7.08 -2.98
N PHE A 268 -3.88 -6.88 -2.17
CA PHE A 268 -2.81 -5.95 -2.50
C PHE A 268 -1.87 -6.58 -3.52
N ASP A 269 -1.72 -5.93 -4.67
CA ASP A 269 -0.78 -6.31 -5.71
C ASP A 269 0.48 -5.42 -5.65
N SER A 270 1.35 -5.69 -4.68
CA SER A 270 2.58 -4.92 -4.49
C SER A 270 3.45 -4.92 -5.74
N ALA A 271 3.47 -6.00 -6.53
CA ALA A 271 4.25 -6.08 -7.77
C ALA A 271 3.74 -5.09 -8.82
N TRP A 272 2.42 -4.91 -8.92
CA TRP A 272 1.84 -3.90 -9.80
C TRP A 272 2.22 -2.48 -9.35
N PHE A 273 2.15 -2.17 -8.06
CA PHE A 273 2.60 -0.87 -7.56
C PHE A 273 4.09 -0.62 -7.84
N GLU A 274 4.95 -1.60 -7.58
CA GLU A 274 6.39 -1.55 -7.87
C GLU A 274 6.67 -1.36 -9.37
N SER A 275 5.90 -2.01 -10.25
CA SER A 275 6.02 -1.82 -11.70
C SER A 275 5.67 -0.38 -12.11
N LEU A 276 4.61 0.18 -11.52
CA LEU A 276 4.16 1.52 -11.84
C LEU A 276 5.18 2.57 -11.42
N ILE A 277 5.73 2.47 -10.21
CA ILE A 277 6.69 3.48 -9.70
C ILE A 277 8.03 3.46 -10.42
N ARG A 278 8.38 2.36 -11.10
CA ARG A 278 9.57 2.24 -11.95
C ARG A 278 9.43 2.84 -13.33
N MET A 279 8.20 3.09 -13.80
CA MET A 279 8.02 3.78 -15.07
C MET A 279 8.70 5.16 -15.02
N PRO A 280 9.23 5.67 -16.14
CA PRO A 280 9.96 6.93 -16.20
C PRO A 280 9.22 8.11 -15.56
N VAL A 281 9.96 9.07 -15.03
CA VAL A 281 9.39 10.26 -14.37
C VAL A 281 8.65 11.15 -15.38
N ASP A 282 9.07 11.14 -16.63
CA ASP A 282 8.51 11.83 -17.79
C ASP A 282 7.49 10.98 -18.58
N HIS A 283 7.05 9.84 -18.03
CA HIS A 283 6.08 8.99 -18.67
C HIS A 283 4.79 9.77 -19.03
N PRO A 284 4.22 9.63 -20.24
CA PRO A 284 3.17 10.51 -20.75
C PRO A 284 1.87 10.50 -19.95
N TYR A 285 1.62 9.43 -19.19
CA TYR A 285 0.42 9.31 -18.34
C TYR A 285 0.60 9.83 -16.91
N ARG A 286 1.74 10.45 -16.57
CA ARG A 286 1.94 11.08 -15.26
C ARG A 286 0.96 12.24 -15.07
N ARG A 287 0.31 12.28 -13.90
CA ARG A 287 -0.61 13.37 -13.52
C ARG A 287 0.03 14.24 -12.46
N MET A 288 0.91 15.13 -12.91
CA MET A 288 1.70 15.99 -12.01
C MET A 288 0.85 16.98 -11.20
N ASP A 289 -0.39 17.27 -11.63
CA ASP A 289 -1.38 17.99 -10.84
C ASP A 289 -1.71 17.25 -9.52
N ARG A 290 -1.86 15.92 -9.57
CA ARG A 290 -2.09 15.09 -8.37
C ARG A 290 -0.83 15.08 -7.48
N VAL A 291 0.35 14.93 -8.07
CA VAL A 291 1.64 14.97 -7.34
C VAL A 291 1.83 16.31 -6.62
N LYS A 292 1.51 17.42 -7.30
CA LYS A 292 1.57 18.77 -6.72
C LYS A 292 0.60 18.91 -5.55
N MET A 293 -0.65 18.44 -5.69
CA MET A 293 -1.64 18.43 -4.61
C MET A 293 -1.14 17.66 -3.38
N ALA A 294 -0.59 16.46 -3.56
CA ALA A 294 -0.03 15.70 -2.44
C ALA A 294 1.13 16.44 -1.75
N ARG A 295 1.97 17.13 -2.53
CA ARG A 295 3.05 17.95 -2.00
C ARG A 295 2.54 19.17 -1.22
N GLU A 296 1.47 19.81 -1.68
CA GLU A 296 0.82 20.92 -0.96
C GLU A 296 0.26 20.46 0.40
N GLU A 297 -0.39 19.28 0.45
CA GLU A 297 -1.04 18.81 1.67
C GLU A 297 -0.08 18.16 2.68
N LEU A 298 0.98 17.48 2.19
CA LEU A 298 1.86 16.63 3.01
C LEU A 298 3.33 17.07 3.02
N GLY A 299 3.74 18.00 2.17
CA GLY A 299 5.15 18.34 1.95
C GLY A 299 5.84 18.94 3.17
N ASP A 300 5.10 19.72 3.96
CA ASP A 300 5.56 20.31 5.23
C ASP A 300 6.07 19.26 6.22
N LEU A 301 5.45 18.08 6.25
CA LEU A 301 5.89 16.97 7.10
C LEU A 301 7.29 16.46 6.74
N LEU A 302 7.72 16.61 5.48
CA LEU A 302 9.10 16.27 5.09
C LEU A 302 10.10 17.35 5.51
N GLU A 303 9.68 18.59 5.70
CA GLU A 303 10.54 19.71 6.10
C GLU A 303 10.77 19.79 7.61
N LEU A 304 9.97 19.07 8.40
CA LEU A 304 10.20 18.86 9.83
C LEU A 304 11.49 18.03 10.04
N THR A 305 12.65 18.68 9.99
CA THR A 305 13.91 18.11 10.46
C THR A 305 13.91 18.06 11.98
N GLN A 306 14.00 16.83 12.50
CA GLN A 306 14.72 16.42 13.72
C GLN A 306 15.03 17.56 14.70
N ALA A 307 14.05 17.91 15.53
CA ALA A 307 14.32 18.47 16.86
C ALA A 307 14.57 17.31 17.83
#